data_AF-A0A522BGW4-F1
#
_entry.id   AF-A0A522BGW4-F1
#
_cell.length_a   1.000
_cell.length_b   1.000
_cell.length_c   1.000
_cell.angle_alpha   90.00
_cell.angle_beta   90.00
_cell.angle_gamma   90.00
#
_symmetry.space_group_name_H-M   'P 1'
#
loop_
_entity.id
_entity.type
_entity.pdbx_description
1 polymer ?
#
loop_
_entity_poly.entity_id
_entity_poly.type
_entity_poly.pdbx_seq_one_letter_code
_entity_poly.pdbx_strand_id
1 'polypeptide(L)'
;MAGSKKSIYLAPDTLRILGKSDSLSGRVNSIVTRYAAITADERPKLSTSEWMLLCDVLNESILDTDNRGNDPARFIWAFVADSKPNGTGEKRGVDTKALSARIREMSYAQQVSIIEVVTRFLAQGGTDDFDFAE
;
A
#
# COMPACT_ATOMS: atom_id res chain seq x y z
N MET A 1 -4.63 6.83 -25.67
CA MET A 1 -3.48 5.96 -25.39
C MET A 1 -3.84 4.54 -25.78
N ALA A 2 -2.96 3.84 -26.50
CA ALA A 2 -3.18 2.43 -26.83
C ALA A 2 -2.98 1.58 -25.57
N GLY A 3 -3.98 0.76 -25.21
CA GLY A 3 -3.86 -0.17 -24.09
C GLY A 3 -3.05 -1.41 -24.46
N SER A 4 -2.25 -1.94 -23.54
CA SER A 4 -1.61 -3.25 -23.69
C SER A 4 -2.53 -4.36 -23.16
N LYS A 5 -2.73 -5.43 -23.93
CA LYS A 5 -3.48 -6.61 -23.45
C LYS A 5 -2.62 -7.41 -22.46
N LYS A 6 -3.17 -7.72 -21.29
CA LYS A 6 -2.59 -8.64 -20.30
C LYS A 6 -3.62 -9.70 -19.93
N SER A 7 -3.16 -10.91 -19.65
CA SER A 7 -3.98 -11.98 -19.07
C SER A 7 -3.72 -12.06 -17.58
N ILE A 8 -4.78 -12.18 -16.78
CA ILE A 8 -4.70 -12.28 -15.32
C ILE A 8 -5.56 -13.44 -14.84
N TYR A 9 -5.15 -14.07 -13.73
CA TYR A 9 -6.00 -15.01 -13.00
C TYR A 9 -6.93 -14.24 -12.07
N LEU A 10 -8.20 -14.62 -12.00
CA LEU A 10 -9.20 -13.99 -11.13
C LEU A 10 -9.71 -15.02 -10.13
N ALA A 11 -9.50 -14.75 -8.84
CA ALA A 11 -10.04 -15.57 -7.77
C ALA A 11 -11.58 -15.50 -7.73
N PRO A 12 -12.27 -16.49 -7.14
CA PRO A 12 -13.73 -16.50 -7.05
C PRO A 12 -14.34 -15.22 -6.43
N ASP A 13 -13.70 -14.67 -5.39
CA ASP A 13 -14.15 -13.42 -4.77
C ASP A 13 -13.97 -12.20 -5.68
N THR A 14 -12.90 -12.16 -6.46
CA THR A 14 -12.70 -11.12 -7.49
C THR A 14 -13.81 -11.20 -8.54
N LEU A 15 -14.14 -12.40 -9.03
CA LEU A 15 -15.25 -12.61 -9.98
C LEU A 15 -16.59 -12.15 -9.39
N ARG A 16 -16.83 -12.41 -8.10
CA ARG A 16 -18.03 -11.94 -7.39
C ARG A 16 -18.12 -10.42 -7.32
N ILE A 17 -17.01 -9.72 -7.05
CA ILE A 17 -16.95 -8.26 -7.00
C ILE A 17 -17.13 -7.61 -8.38
N LEU A 18 -16.54 -8.24 -9.41
CA LEU A 18 -16.68 -7.80 -10.78
C LEU A 18 -18.14 -7.89 -11.24
N GLY A 19 -18.84 -8.96 -10.85
CA GLY A 19 -20.25 -9.17 -11.16
C GLY A 19 -20.48 -9.37 -12.66
N LYS A 20 -21.72 -9.18 -13.11
CA LYS A 20 -22.06 -9.19 -14.54
C LYS A 20 -21.80 -7.80 -15.13
N SER A 21 -21.07 -7.73 -16.23
CA SER A 21 -20.82 -6.51 -16.97
C SER A 21 -20.71 -6.81 -18.47
N ASP A 22 -21.20 -5.90 -19.30
CA ASP A 22 -21.07 -5.99 -20.76
C ASP A 22 -19.61 -5.93 -21.22
N SER A 23 -18.72 -5.40 -20.37
CA SER A 23 -17.28 -5.36 -20.61
C SER A 23 -16.50 -5.60 -19.33
N LEU A 24 -15.87 -6.79 -19.22
CA LEU A 24 -15.01 -7.14 -18.10
C LEU A 24 -13.87 -6.12 -17.93
N SER A 25 -13.19 -5.76 -19.02
CA SER A 25 -12.11 -4.76 -18.99
C SER A 25 -12.60 -3.39 -18.56
N GLY A 26 -13.78 -2.96 -19.02
CA GLY A 26 -14.40 -1.71 -18.59
C GLY A 26 -14.71 -1.69 -17.10
N ARG A 27 -15.23 -2.81 -16.57
CA ARG A 27 -15.52 -2.97 -15.14
C ARG A 27 -14.25 -2.94 -14.29
N VAL A 28 -13.21 -3.67 -14.69
CA VAL A 28 -11.90 -3.68 -14.02
C VAL A 28 -11.33 -2.26 -13.96
N ASN A 29 -11.26 -1.57 -15.11
CA ASN A 29 -10.74 -0.20 -15.16
C ASN A 29 -11.53 0.74 -14.25
N SER A 30 -12.87 0.65 -14.26
CA SER A 30 -13.72 1.48 -13.40
C SER A 30 -13.46 1.25 -11.90
N ILE A 31 -13.21 0.01 -11.47
CA ILE A 31 -12.88 -0.29 -10.08
C ILE A 31 -11.50 0.26 -9.72
N VAL A 32 -10.49 0.01 -10.57
CA VAL A 32 -9.12 0.50 -10.36
C VAL A 32 -9.08 2.03 -10.28
N THR A 33 -9.81 2.75 -11.15
CA THR A 33 -9.88 4.21 -11.10
C THR A 33 -10.49 4.72 -9.78
N ARG A 34 -11.57 4.08 -9.30
CA ARG A 34 -12.16 4.46 -8.00
C ARG A 34 -11.22 4.14 -6.83
N TYR A 35 -10.56 2.99 -6.89
CA TYR A 35 -9.57 2.60 -5.89
C TYR A 35 -8.41 3.58 -5.81
N ALA A 36 -7.85 3.97 -6.96
CA ALA A 36 -6.79 4.97 -7.05
C ALA A 36 -7.21 6.33 -6.46
N ALA A 37 -8.46 6.77 -6.71
CA ALA A 37 -8.98 7.98 -6.08
C ALA A 37 -9.07 7.85 -4.55
N ILE A 38 -9.62 6.73 -4.05
CA ILE A 38 -9.73 6.46 -2.61
C ILE A 38 -8.35 6.46 -1.94
N THR A 39 -7.36 5.77 -2.53
CA THR A 39 -6.02 5.68 -1.92
C THR A 39 -5.26 6.99 -1.99
N ALA A 40 -5.51 7.83 -2.99
CA ALA A 40 -4.99 9.19 -3.04
C ALA A 40 -5.62 10.08 -1.95
N ASP A 41 -6.96 10.05 -1.82
CA ASP A 41 -7.70 10.86 -0.84
C ASP A 41 -7.42 10.45 0.61
N GLU A 42 -7.24 9.14 0.86
CA GLU A 42 -6.97 8.57 2.17
C GLU A 42 -5.47 8.52 2.49
N ARG A 43 -4.61 9.19 1.73
CA ARG A 43 -3.17 9.16 2.01
C ARG A 43 -2.84 9.85 3.34
N PRO A 44 -2.17 9.17 4.28
CA PRO A 44 -1.79 9.81 5.54
C PRO A 44 -0.70 10.86 5.31
N LYS A 45 -0.77 11.95 6.09
CA LYS A 45 0.27 12.96 6.13
C LYS A 45 1.44 12.45 6.97
N LEU A 46 2.43 11.87 6.29
CA LEU A 46 3.70 11.44 6.84
C LEU A 46 4.83 12.29 6.27
N SER A 47 5.87 12.50 7.06
CA SER A 47 7.13 13.09 6.61
C SER A 47 7.88 12.14 5.68
N THR A 48 8.81 12.68 4.89
CA THR A 48 9.69 11.88 4.03
C THR A 48 10.45 10.81 4.82
N SER A 49 10.95 11.12 6.01
CA SER A 49 11.65 10.14 6.86
C SER A 49 10.74 9.00 7.32
N GLU A 50 9.48 9.27 7.64
CA GLU A 50 8.49 8.24 8.00
C GLU A 50 8.16 7.36 6.78
N TRP A 51 8.02 7.94 5.58
CA TRP A 51 7.85 7.17 4.35
C TRP A 51 9.04 6.27 4.04
N MET A 52 10.26 6.79 4.16
CA MET A 52 11.48 6.01 3.94
C MET A 52 11.64 4.90 4.97
N LEU A 53 11.28 5.14 6.23
CA LEU A 53 11.21 4.08 7.25
C LEU A 53 10.22 2.99 6.85
N LEU A 54 9.02 3.35 6.38
CA LEU A 54 8.02 2.38 5.92
C LEU A 54 8.53 1.56 4.74
N CYS A 55 9.23 2.19 3.79
CA CYS A 55 9.86 1.48 2.68
C CYS A 55 10.93 0.50 3.17
N ASP A 56 11.81 0.91 4.09
CA ASP A 56 12.84 0.02 4.66
C ASP A 56 12.22 -1.17 5.42
N VAL A 57 11.16 -0.92 6.19
CA VAL A 57 10.51 -1.92 7.04
C VAL A 57 9.70 -2.93 6.24
N LEU A 58 9.04 -2.48 5.16
CA LEU A 58 8.20 -3.31 4.31
C LEU A 58 8.98 -3.89 3.11
N ASN A 59 10.25 -3.52 2.94
CA ASN A 59 11.10 -4.12 1.92
C ASN A 59 11.16 -5.64 2.13
N GLU A 60 11.11 -6.41 1.04
CA GLU A 60 11.08 -7.89 1.05
C GLU A 60 9.87 -8.54 1.74
N SER A 61 8.88 -7.75 2.19
CA SER A 61 7.63 -8.29 2.73
C SER A 61 6.64 -8.65 1.63
N ILE A 62 5.79 -9.65 1.88
CA ILE A 62 4.64 -9.96 1.02
C ILE A 62 3.54 -8.95 1.36
N LEU A 63 3.25 -8.05 0.42
CA LEU A 63 2.23 -7.00 0.59
C LEU A 63 0.92 -7.32 -0.12
N ASP A 64 0.89 -8.37 -0.93
CA ASP A 64 -0.32 -8.83 -1.62
C ASP A 64 -1.34 -9.43 -0.64
N THR A 65 -2.62 -9.23 -0.91
CA THR A 65 -3.72 -9.80 -0.14
C THR A 65 -4.58 -10.72 -1.03
N ASP A 66 -4.86 -11.92 -0.53
CA ASP A 66 -5.78 -12.88 -1.16
C ASP A 66 -7.17 -12.87 -0.50
N ASN A 67 -7.27 -12.41 0.76
CA ASN A 67 -8.53 -12.21 1.46
C ASN A 67 -8.45 -11.07 2.50
N ARG A 68 -9.61 -10.52 2.86
CA ARG A 68 -9.69 -9.39 3.81
C ARG A 68 -9.18 -9.71 5.21
N GLY A 69 -9.22 -10.99 5.62
CA GLY A 69 -8.94 -11.43 6.98
C GLY A 69 -7.44 -11.43 7.33
N ASN A 70 -6.58 -11.58 6.32
CA ASN A 70 -5.12 -11.65 6.46
C ASN A 70 -4.38 -10.52 5.74
N ASP A 71 -5.09 -9.46 5.34
CA ASP A 71 -4.49 -8.35 4.60
C ASP A 71 -3.33 -7.70 5.39
N PRO A 72 -2.09 -7.71 4.84
CA PRO A 72 -0.91 -7.10 5.46
C PRO A 72 -1.09 -5.64 5.85
N ALA A 73 -1.96 -4.89 5.15
CA ALA A 73 -2.24 -3.50 5.48
C ALA A 73 -2.68 -3.31 6.95
N ARG A 74 -3.42 -4.28 7.51
CA ARG A 74 -3.90 -4.24 8.91
C ARG A 74 -2.79 -4.36 9.94
N PHE A 75 -1.61 -4.80 9.51
CA PHE A 75 -0.49 -5.17 10.38
C PHE A 75 0.75 -4.32 10.15
N ILE A 76 0.71 -3.27 9.30
CA ILE A 76 1.84 -2.35 9.06
C ILE A 76 2.41 -1.80 10.38
N TRP A 77 1.52 -1.44 11.32
CA TRP A 77 1.93 -0.94 12.63
C TRP A 77 2.81 -1.93 13.39
N ALA A 78 2.59 -3.24 13.22
CA ALA A 78 3.36 -4.29 13.89
C ALA A 78 4.77 -4.37 13.30
N PHE A 79 4.90 -4.32 11.96
CA PHE A 79 6.22 -4.26 11.31
C PHE A 79 7.04 -3.06 11.77
N VAL A 80 6.41 -1.88 11.91
CA VAL A 80 7.08 -0.67 12.43
C VAL A 80 7.45 -0.82 13.92
N ALA A 81 6.60 -1.45 14.73
CA ALA A 81 6.92 -1.70 16.14
C ALA A 81 8.12 -2.65 16.28
N ASP A 82 8.16 -3.70 15.45
CA ASP A 82 9.17 -4.74 15.45
C ASP A 82 10.49 -4.29 14.80
N SER A 83 10.52 -3.16 14.10
CA SER A 83 11.74 -2.61 13.52
C SER A 83 12.67 -1.93 14.53
N LYS A 84 12.19 -1.70 15.77
CA LYS A 84 12.96 -0.99 16.81
C LYS A 84 14.31 -1.63 17.13
N PRO A 85 14.44 -2.97 17.33
CA PRO A 85 15.73 -3.60 17.63
C PRO A 85 16.77 -3.45 16.53
N ASN A 86 16.34 -3.18 15.29
CA ASN A 86 17.22 -3.04 14.12
C ASN A 86 17.80 -1.63 13.96
N GLY A 87 17.42 -0.68 14.82
CA GLY A 87 17.92 0.71 14.76
C GLY A 87 17.39 1.51 13.56
N THR A 88 16.45 0.97 12.76
CA THR A 88 15.94 1.62 11.55
C THR A 88 15.29 2.97 11.86
N GLY A 89 14.59 3.08 12.99
CA GLY A 89 14.02 4.34 13.48
C GLY A 89 15.07 5.41 13.72
N GLU A 90 16.15 5.06 14.43
CA GLU A 90 17.25 5.98 14.75
C GLU A 90 17.96 6.44 13.48
N LYS A 91 18.24 5.52 12.54
CA LYS A 91 18.83 5.83 11.23
C LYS A 91 18.02 6.87 10.45
N ARG A 92 16.69 6.84 10.57
CA ARG A 92 15.77 7.74 9.86
C ARG A 92 15.34 8.96 10.69
N GLY A 93 15.73 9.04 11.97
CA GLY A 93 15.28 10.08 12.89
C GLY A 93 13.78 10.01 13.22
N VAL A 94 13.19 8.80 13.25
CA VAL A 94 11.76 8.57 13.45
C VAL A 94 11.51 7.83 14.76
N ASP A 95 10.58 8.33 15.58
CA ASP A 95 10.05 7.60 16.73
C ASP A 95 9.11 6.49 16.26
N THR A 96 9.65 5.27 16.14
CA THR A 96 8.89 4.10 15.66
C THR A 96 7.74 3.73 16.56
N LYS A 97 7.80 4.03 17.86
CA LYS A 97 6.70 3.75 18.80
C LYS A 97 5.54 4.70 18.54
N ALA A 98 5.81 5.99 18.40
CA ALA A 98 4.79 6.99 18.10
C ALA A 98 4.19 6.77 16.70
N LEU A 99 5.02 6.46 15.70
CA LEU A 99 4.53 6.16 14.35
C LEU A 99 3.69 4.89 14.31
N SER A 100 4.14 3.79 14.94
CA SER A 100 3.37 2.55 15.02
C SER A 100 2.01 2.76 15.67
N ALA A 101 1.94 3.49 16.79
CA ALA A 101 0.67 3.81 17.44
C ALA A 101 -0.27 4.59 16.51
N ARG A 102 0.24 5.62 15.82
CA ARG A 102 -0.53 6.38 14.83
C ARG A 102 -1.06 5.50 13.70
N ILE A 103 -0.22 4.64 13.11
CA ILE A 103 -0.63 3.73 12.03
C ILE A 103 -1.69 2.75 12.51
N ARG A 104 -1.60 2.26 13.75
CA ARG A 104 -2.59 1.36 14.33
C ARG A 104 -3.98 2.00 14.46
N GLU A 105 -4.02 3.31 14.71
CA GLU A 105 -5.25 4.09 14.83
C GLU A 105 -5.82 4.57 13.48
N MET A 106 -5.05 4.46 12.40
CA MET A 106 -5.50 4.84 11.07
C MET A 106 -6.69 4.01 10.59
N SER A 107 -7.48 4.60 9.69
CA SER A 107 -8.50 3.88 8.94
C SER A 107 -7.83 2.76 8.12
N TYR A 108 -8.59 1.70 7.84
CA TYR A 108 -8.08 0.64 6.96
C TYR A 108 -7.74 1.19 5.56
N ALA A 109 -8.47 2.21 5.06
CA ALA A 109 -8.16 2.82 3.77
C ALA A 109 -6.83 3.59 3.80
N GLN A 110 -6.53 4.28 4.89
CA GLN A 110 -5.24 4.94 5.11
C GLN A 110 -4.09 3.93 5.18
N GLN A 111 -4.29 2.80 5.87
CA GLN A 111 -3.31 1.71 5.92
C GLN A 111 -3.07 1.09 4.54
N VAL A 112 -4.13 0.84 3.77
CA VAL A 112 -4.03 0.37 2.38
C VAL A 112 -3.29 1.39 1.51
N SER A 113 -3.56 2.70 1.68
CA SER A 113 -2.83 3.75 0.95
C SER A 113 -1.31 3.69 1.20
N ILE A 114 -0.87 3.39 2.42
CA ILE A 114 0.57 3.17 2.72
C ILE A 114 1.14 2.04 1.87
N ILE A 115 0.47 0.88 1.81
CA ILE A 115 0.92 -0.28 1.01
C ILE A 115 1.06 0.10 -0.47
N GLU A 116 0.09 0.83 -1.02
CA GLU A 116 0.10 1.22 -2.44
C GLU A 116 1.21 2.21 -2.77
N VAL A 117 1.51 3.15 -1.87
CA VAL A 117 2.63 4.08 -2.03
C VAL A 117 3.95 3.33 -1.96
N VAL A 118 4.14 2.48 -0.95
CA VAL A 118 5.39 1.71 -0.76
C VAL A 118 5.62 0.72 -1.90
N THR A 119 4.58 -0.01 -2.33
CA THR A 119 4.68 -0.94 -3.46
C THR A 119 5.10 -0.22 -4.74
N ARG A 120 4.55 0.97 -5.02
CA ARG A 120 4.95 1.79 -6.19
C ARG A 120 6.39 2.28 -6.09
N PHE A 121 6.84 2.70 -4.92
CA PHE A 121 8.23 3.12 -4.68
C PHE A 121 9.20 1.95 -4.97
N LEU A 122 8.93 0.78 -4.38
CA LEU A 122 9.78 -0.41 -4.53
C LEU A 122 9.79 -0.92 -5.98
N ALA A 123 8.65 -0.90 -6.67
CA ALA A 123 8.55 -1.32 -8.07
C ALA A 123 9.39 -0.44 -9.02
N GLN A 124 9.72 0.79 -8.63
CA GLN A 124 10.58 1.72 -9.39
C GLN A 124 12.07 1.57 -9.02
N GLY A 125 12.44 0.61 -8.19
CA GLY A 125 13.82 0.41 -7.74
C GLY A 125 14.25 1.30 -6.59
N GLY A 126 13.30 1.98 -5.92
CA GLY A 126 13.55 2.75 -4.70
C GLY A 126 14.45 3.98 -4.90
N THR A 127 14.28 4.68 -6.02
CA THR A 127 15.07 5.88 -6.35
C THR A 127 14.64 7.09 -5.53
N ASP A 128 15.61 7.96 -5.18
CA ASP A 128 15.37 9.18 -4.40
C ASP A 128 14.45 10.21 -5.08
N ASP A 129 14.23 10.10 -6.40
CA ASP A 129 13.35 10.98 -7.19
C ASP A 129 11.85 10.65 -7.02
N PHE A 130 11.49 9.67 -6.18
CA PHE A 130 10.10 9.31 -5.96
C PHE A 130 9.38 10.36 -5.10
N ASP A 131 8.35 10.98 -5.67
CA ASP A 131 7.51 11.93 -4.95
C ASP A 131 6.43 11.20 -4.13
N PHE A 132 6.58 11.21 -2.81
CA PHE A 132 5.57 10.70 -1.89
C PHE A 132 4.30 11.56 -1.84
N ALA A 133 4.27 12.73 -2.49
CA ALA A 133 3.13 13.63 -2.58
C ALA A 133 2.18 13.34 -3.76
N GLU A 134 2.58 12.56 -4.78
CA GLU A 134 1.76 12.19 -5.97
C GLU A 134 1.09 10.81 -5.86
#